data_AF-A0A352VTB7-F1
#
_entry.id   AF-A0A352VTB7-F1
#
_cell.length_a   1.000
_cell.length_b   1.000
_cell.length_c   1.000
_cell.angle_alpha   90.00
_cell.angle_beta   90.00
_cell.angle_gamma   90.00
#
_symmetry.space_group_name_H-M   'P 1'
#
loop_
_entity.id
_entity.type
_entity.pdbx_description
1 polymer ?
#
loop_
_entity_poly.entity_id
_entity_poly.type
_entity_poly.pdbx_seq_one_letter_code
_entity_poly.pdbx_strand_id
1 'polypeptide(L)'
;MLDRELMTPLFDSGVDNPLSAISLRSLADLGYRIDLSQADSYSNVFSSPARSVTPPRPVLDLGDDVRRGPIVVIDQKGRSIRVRE
;
A
#
# COMPACT_ATOMS: atom_id res chain seq x y z
N MET A 1 -11.31 5.53 -5.50
CA MET A 1 -10.36 6.65 -5.68
C MET A 1 -10.69 7.69 -4.62
N LEU A 2 -9.73 8.52 -4.21
CA LEU A 2 -9.94 9.56 -3.19
C LEU A 2 -10.29 10.93 -3.77
N ASP A 3 -10.53 11.02 -5.08
CA ASP A 3 -11.02 12.19 -5.83
C ASP A 3 -10.42 13.52 -5.33
N ARG A 4 -11.13 14.27 -4.46
CA ARG A 4 -10.72 15.60 -3.97
C ARG A 4 -9.92 15.62 -2.66
N GLU A 5 -9.41 14.49 -2.20
CA GLU A 5 -8.55 14.46 -1.02
C GLU A 5 -7.21 15.17 -1.33
N LEU A 6 -6.69 15.97 -0.39
CA LEU A 6 -5.55 16.86 -0.63
C LEU A 6 -4.29 16.15 -1.15
N MET A 7 -4.01 14.94 -0.69
CA MET A 7 -2.81 14.16 -1.05
C MET A 7 -3.02 13.28 -2.28
N THR A 8 -4.12 13.46 -3.01
CA THR A 8 -4.24 12.91 -4.37
C THR A 8 -3.28 13.66 -5.33
N PRO A 9 -2.88 13.03 -6.46
CA PRO A 9 -1.96 13.67 -7.40
C PRO A 9 -2.61 14.79 -8.25
N LEU A 10 -3.91 15.04 -8.07
CA LEU A 10 -4.69 16.02 -8.82
C LEU A 10 -5.14 17.13 -7.88
N PHE A 11 -5.05 18.37 -8.32
CA PHE A 11 -5.53 19.54 -7.58
C PHE A 11 -6.81 20.08 -8.23
N ASP A 12 -7.89 20.16 -7.45
CA ASP A 12 -9.15 20.72 -7.92
C ASP A 12 -9.24 22.22 -7.57
N SER A 13 -8.99 23.09 -8.55
CA SER A 13 -9.02 24.54 -8.34
C SER A 13 -10.44 25.07 -8.13
N GLY A 14 -10.60 26.05 -7.23
CA GLY A 14 -11.88 26.73 -6.99
C GLY A 14 -12.86 25.93 -6.12
N VAL A 15 -12.42 24.81 -5.56
CA VAL A 15 -13.14 24.00 -4.57
C VAL A 15 -12.17 23.55 -3.47
N ASP A 16 -12.70 23.15 -2.32
CA ASP A 16 -11.88 22.67 -1.21
C ASP A 16 -11.28 21.29 -1.52
N ASN A 17 -9.98 21.14 -1.21
CA ASN A 17 -9.25 19.88 -1.25
C ASN A 17 -8.93 19.52 0.21
N PRO A 18 -9.85 18.85 0.93
CA PRO A 18 -9.75 18.65 2.38
C PRO A 18 -8.52 17.85 2.80
N LEU A 19 -7.84 18.32 3.85
CA LEU A 19 -6.85 17.54 4.57
C LEU A 19 -7.56 16.55 5.49
N SER A 20 -7.88 15.38 4.93
CA SER A 20 -8.70 14.40 5.62
C SER A 20 -7.95 13.63 6.73
N ALA A 21 -8.71 12.93 7.57
CA ALA A 21 -8.15 12.02 8.57
C ALA A 21 -7.29 10.89 7.96
N ILE A 22 -7.46 10.59 6.66
CA ILE A 22 -6.63 9.60 5.95
C ILE A 22 -5.19 10.11 5.86
N SER A 23 -5.00 11.32 5.33
CA SER A 23 -3.68 11.94 5.19
C SER A 23 -3.02 12.23 6.54
N LEU A 24 -3.79 12.72 7.52
CA LEU A 24 -3.26 12.95 8.87
C LEU A 24 -2.77 11.65 9.53
N ARG A 25 -3.46 10.51 9.35
CA ARG A 25 -2.98 9.22 9.86
C ARG A 25 -1.74 8.71 9.14
N SER A 26 -1.66 8.90 7.82
CA SER A 26 -0.42 8.59 7.08
C SER A 26 0.79 9.37 7.61
N LEU A 27 0.60 10.63 8.02
CA LEU A 27 1.65 11.40 8.69
C LEU A 27 1.96 10.84 10.10
N ALA A 28 0.97 10.36 10.84
CA ALA A 28 1.19 9.70 12.14
C ALA A 28 2.08 8.46 12.00
N ASP A 29 1.86 7.67 10.95
CA ASP A 29 2.65 6.46 10.66
C ASP A 29 4.10 6.79 10.33
N LEU A 30 4.37 7.98 9.80
CA LEU A 30 5.74 8.51 9.60
C LEU A 30 6.38 9.08 10.88
N GLY A 31 5.67 9.06 12.01
CA GLY A 31 6.15 9.52 13.31
C GLY A 31 5.83 10.97 13.65
N TYR A 32 5.02 11.66 12.85
CA TYR A 32 4.56 13.00 13.19
C TYR A 32 3.55 12.96 14.35
N ARG A 33 3.50 14.04 15.14
CA ARG A 33 2.43 14.24 16.13
C ARG A 33 1.30 14.98 15.47
N ILE A 34 0.12 14.37 15.45
CA ILE A 34 -1.06 14.87 14.75
C ILE A 34 -2.22 15.04 15.71
N ASP A 35 -3.00 16.09 15.50
CA ASP A 35 -4.29 16.28 16.14
C ASP A 35 -5.40 15.96 15.14
N LEU A 36 -6.06 14.81 15.34
CA LEU A 36 -7.15 14.36 14.46
C LEU A 36 -8.42 15.21 14.60
N SER A 37 -8.55 16.05 15.64
CA SER A 37 -9.68 16.96 15.78
C SER A 37 -9.68 18.08 14.73
N GLN A 38 -8.52 18.33 14.11
CA GLN A 38 -8.32 19.32 13.06
C GLN A 38 -8.47 18.73 11.65
N ALA A 39 -8.91 17.48 11.53
CA ALA A 39 -9.15 16.85 10.23
C ALA A 39 -10.36 17.47 9.54
N ASP A 40 -10.21 17.79 8.25
CA ASP A 40 -11.35 18.24 7.45
C ASP A 40 -12.32 17.08 7.19
N SER A 41 -13.62 17.42 7.12
CA SER A 41 -14.65 16.46 6.76
C SER A 41 -14.47 16.02 5.31
N TYR A 42 -14.30 14.71 5.11
CA TYR A 42 -14.17 14.11 3.80
C TYR A 42 -15.03 12.85 3.69
N SER A 43 -15.83 12.76 2.63
CA SER A 43 -16.67 11.59 2.34
C SER A 43 -16.67 11.34 0.83
N ASN A 44 -16.61 10.07 0.44
CA ASN A 44 -16.75 9.67 -0.95
C ASN A 44 -17.56 8.38 -1.06
N VAL A 45 -18.19 8.17 -2.23
CA VAL A 45 -18.89 6.93 -2.53
C VAL A 45 -17.87 5.92 -3.03
N PHE A 46 -17.49 5.00 -2.14
CA PHE A 46 -16.63 3.88 -2.50
C PHE A 46 -17.46 2.78 -3.14
N SER A 47 -17.47 2.75 -4.48
CA SER A 47 -17.94 1.58 -5.22
C SER A 47 -16.94 0.44 -5.01
N SER A 48 -17.18 -0.38 -3.98
CA SER A 48 -16.56 -1.71 -3.96
C SER A 48 -17.13 -2.47 -5.16
N PRO A 49 -16.31 -3.19 -5.97
CA PRO A 49 -16.91 -4.23 -6.80
C PRO A 49 -17.75 -5.09 -5.86
N ALA A 50 -19.02 -5.31 -6.23
CA ALA A 50 -19.82 -6.34 -5.58
C ALA A 50 -18.93 -7.58 -5.53
N ARG A 51 -18.79 -8.20 -4.34
CA ARG A 51 -17.96 -9.39 -4.16
C ARG A 51 -18.32 -10.35 -5.27
N SER A 52 -17.48 -10.41 -6.31
CA SER A 52 -17.61 -11.41 -7.34
C SER A 52 -17.60 -12.72 -6.57
N VAL A 53 -18.66 -13.51 -6.73
CA VAL A 53 -18.64 -14.91 -6.31
C VAL A 53 -17.57 -15.56 -7.19
N THR A 54 -16.32 -15.36 -6.81
CA THR A 54 -15.17 -15.95 -7.46
C THR A 54 -15.36 -17.44 -7.22
N PRO A 55 -15.53 -18.27 -8.27
CA PRO A 55 -15.50 -19.71 -8.07
C PRO A 55 -14.21 -20.02 -7.30
N PRO A 56 -14.24 -20.91 -6.29
CA PRO A 56 -13.10 -21.14 -5.42
C PRO A 56 -11.85 -21.37 -6.27
N ARG A 57 -10.98 -20.35 -6.30
CA ARG A 57 -9.66 -20.49 -6.90
C ARG A 57 -8.88 -21.39 -5.95
N PRO A 58 -8.02 -22.29 -6.45
CA PRO A 58 -7.07 -22.97 -5.59
C PRO A 58 -6.36 -21.91 -4.76
N VAL A 59 -6.43 -22.03 -3.43
CA VAL A 59 -5.66 -21.17 -2.54
C VAL A 59 -4.19 -21.45 -2.88
N LEU A 60 -3.49 -20.43 -3.38
CA LEU A 60 -2.05 -20.54 -3.58
C LEU A 60 -1.42 -20.52 -2.18
N ASP A 61 -0.95 -21.67 -1.73
CA ASP A 61 -0.20 -21.77 -0.48
C ASP A 61 1.18 -21.14 -0.68
N LEU A 62 1.39 -19.98 -0.04
CA LEU A 62 2.66 -19.26 -0.02
C LEU A 62 3.50 -19.62 1.21
N GLY A 63 3.04 -20.59 2.01
CA GLY A 63 3.79 -21.15 3.12
C GLY A 63 5.07 -21.82 2.63
N ASP A 64 6.19 -21.56 3.30
CA ASP A 64 7.48 -22.18 3.02
C ASP A 64 8.02 -21.99 1.58
N ASP A 65 7.53 -20.96 0.86
CA ASP A 65 8.02 -20.56 -0.47
C ASP A 65 9.43 -19.92 -0.42
N VAL A 66 10.00 -19.81 0.79
CA VAL A 66 11.40 -19.47 0.98
C VAL A 66 12.24 -20.74 0.83
N ARG A 67 13.12 -20.77 -0.19
CA ARG A 67 14.10 -21.85 -0.38
C ARG A 67 14.92 -22.04 0.90
N ARG A 68 14.74 -23.19 1.54
CA ARG A 68 15.60 -23.62 2.66
C ARG A 68 16.91 -24.20 2.10
N GLY A 69 18.03 -23.55 2.38
CA GLY A 69 19.35 -24.01 1.97
C GLY A 69 20.36 -22.86 1.82
N PRO A 70 21.60 -23.17 1.41
CA PRO A 70 22.64 -22.18 1.27
C PRO A 70 22.26 -21.08 0.29
N ILE A 71 22.57 -19.83 0.63
CA ILE A 71 22.43 -18.70 -0.27
C ILE A 71 23.45 -18.85 -1.41
N VAL A 72 22.94 -18.85 -2.65
CA VAL A 72 23.75 -18.83 -3.87
C VAL A 72 23.67 -17.44 -4.47
N VAL A 73 24.80 -16.78 -4.60
CA VAL A 73 24.90 -15.49 -5.28
C VAL A 73 25.28 -15.75 -6.73
N ILE A 74 24.75 -14.96 -7.66
CA ILE A 74 25.11 -15.03 -9.08
C ILE A 74 26.02 -13.85 -9.39
N ASP A 75 27.19 -14.10 -10.00
CA ASP A 75 28.11 -13.04 -10.42
C ASP A 75 27.61 -12.31 -11.68
N GLN A 76 28.29 -11.22 -12.06
CA GLN A 76 27.95 -10.42 -13.25
C GLN A 76 28.07 -11.19 -14.58
N LYS A 77 28.65 -12.39 -14.57
CA LYS A 77 28.82 -13.28 -15.72
C LYS A 77 27.85 -14.46 -15.68
N GLY A 78 26.87 -14.45 -14.75
CA GLY A 78 25.85 -15.49 -14.62
C GLY A 78 26.32 -16.76 -13.92
N ARG A 79 27.47 -16.74 -13.24
CA ARG A 79 28.01 -17.92 -12.54
C ARG A 79 27.56 -17.95 -11.08
N SER A 80 27.23 -19.13 -10.57
CA SER A 80 26.89 -19.32 -9.17
C SER A 80 28.13 -19.31 -8.28
N ILE A 81 28.16 -18.39 -7.32
CA ILE A 81 29.12 -18.36 -6.22
C ILE A 81 28.37 -18.69 -4.92
N ARG A 82 28.89 -19.64 -4.15
CA ARG A 82 28.26 -20.07 -2.90
C ARG A 82 28.70 -19.12 -1.78
N VAL A 83 27.75 -18.50 -1.09
CA VAL A 83 28.04 -17.85 0.19
C VAL A 83 27.91 -18.92 1.26
N ARG A 84 28.99 -19.19 1.99
CA ARG A 84 28.91 -20.02 3.19
C ARG A 84 28.44 -19.13 4.34
N GLU A 85 27.44 -19.61 5.07
CA GLU A 85 27.16 -19.16 6.44
C GLU A 85 28.26 -19.66 7.38
#